data_AF-A0A498SED9-F1
#
_entry.id   AF-A0A498SED9-F1
#
_cell.length_a   1.000
_cell.length_b   1.000
_cell.length_c   1.000
_cell.angle_alpha   90.00
_cell.angle_beta   90.00
_cell.angle_gamma   90.00
#
_symmetry.space_group_name_H-M   'P 1'
#
loop_
_entity.id
_entity.type
_entity.pdbx_description
1 polymer ?
#
loop_
_entity_poly.entity_id
_entity_poly.type
_entity_poly.pdbx_seq_one_letter_code
_entity_poly.pdbx_strand_id
1 'polypeptide(L)'
;MKVLLQLLFVFGASFLTVESRLILHDKTAGEVNNAANADEQMPEIHLNATFISTDGIMKRCTSHADCYDMREPIDWCRLADNQQWTDKGCHCASLNKCVIERLTKLGSVSAIRNYALCAPKKSWKCPPSTRFV
;
A
#
# COMPACT_ATOMS: atom_id res chain seq x y z
N MET A 1 61.65 23.75 -3.03
CA MET A 1 61.38 22.29 -2.91
C MET A 1 61.33 21.92 -1.44
N LYS A 2 60.38 21.06 -1.03
CA LYS A 2 60.19 20.49 0.34
C LYS A 2 59.27 21.20 1.35
N VAL A 3 58.18 21.86 0.93
CA VAL A 3 57.10 22.17 1.91
C VAL A 3 55.68 21.83 1.43
N LEU A 4 55.48 21.58 0.13
CA LEU A 4 54.14 21.29 -0.41
C LEU A 4 53.70 19.81 -0.35
N LEU A 5 54.48 18.90 0.26
CA LEU A 5 54.19 17.45 0.27
C LEU A 5 53.84 16.87 1.66
N GLN A 6 53.84 17.70 2.72
CA GLN A 6 53.56 17.25 4.09
C GLN A 6 52.08 17.38 4.49
N LEU A 7 51.23 18.02 3.67
CA LEU A 7 49.81 18.23 4.00
C LEU A 7 48.85 17.17 3.43
N LEU A 8 49.34 16.23 2.62
CA LEU A 8 48.49 15.18 2.02
C LEU A 8 48.38 13.89 2.86
N PHE A 9 49.12 13.77 3.97
CA PHE A 9 49.15 12.53 4.77
C PHE A 9 48.31 12.56 6.06
N VAL A 10 47.73 13.70 6.47
CA VAL A 10 46.98 13.79 7.74
C VAL A 10 45.47 13.61 7.56
N PHE A 11 44.92 13.82 6.36
CA PHE A 11 43.48 13.62 6.10
C PHE A 11 43.13 12.26 5.48
N GLY A 12 44.11 11.35 5.35
CA GLY A 12 43.97 10.05 4.69
C GLY A 12 43.75 8.85 5.62
N ALA A 13 43.50 9.05 6.92
CA ALA A 13 43.49 7.95 7.89
C ALA A 13 42.34 8.05 8.92
N SER A 14 41.11 8.33 8.49
CA SER A 14 39.95 8.31 9.43
C SER A 14 38.69 7.63 8.90
N PHE A 15 38.75 6.97 7.74
CA PHE A 15 37.63 6.17 7.25
C PHE A 15 38.11 4.75 7.01
N LEU A 16 38.02 3.90 8.02
CA LEU A 16 37.87 2.44 7.91
C LEU A 16 37.78 1.88 9.34
N THR A 17 36.54 1.68 9.81
CA THR A 17 36.08 0.59 10.71
C THR A 17 34.66 0.94 11.19
N VAL A 18 33.68 0.83 10.30
CA VAL A 18 32.30 0.60 10.73
C VAL A 18 32.13 -0.91 10.79
N GLU A 19 32.18 -1.48 12.00
CA GLU A 19 31.75 -2.86 12.23
C GLU A 19 30.25 -2.96 11.96
N SER A 20 29.88 -3.46 10.78
CA SER A 20 28.52 -3.95 10.54
C SER A 20 28.47 -5.41 10.98
N ARG A 21 28.00 -5.63 12.22
CA ARG A 21 27.58 -6.98 12.66
C ARG A 21 26.29 -7.33 11.93
N LEU A 22 26.43 -8.03 10.81
CA LEU A 22 25.32 -8.68 10.12
C LEU A 22 24.89 -9.88 10.97
N ILE A 23 23.76 -9.76 11.67
CA ILE A 23 23.15 -10.89 12.36
C ILE A 23 22.53 -11.78 11.28
N LEU A 24 23.22 -12.87 10.95
CA LEU A 24 22.67 -13.99 10.20
C LEU A 24 21.68 -14.70 11.14
N HIS A 25 20.39 -14.45 11.00
CA HIS A 25 19.37 -15.32 11.55
C HIS A 25 19.27 -16.56 10.65
N ASP A 26 19.96 -17.62 11.07
CA ASP A 26 19.72 -18.99 10.64
C ASP A 26 18.25 -19.35 10.90
N LYS A 27 17.50 -19.66 9.85
CA LYS A 27 16.23 -20.39 9.97
C LYS A 27 16.41 -21.70 9.21
N THR A 28 16.81 -22.68 10.01
CA THR A 28 16.75 -24.11 9.75
C THR A 28 15.45 -24.52 9.08
N ALA A 29 15.60 -25.34 8.05
CA ALA A 29 14.51 -26.03 7.37
C ALA A 29 13.74 -26.90 8.36
N GLY A 30 12.42 -26.71 8.39
CA GLY A 30 11.46 -27.57 9.08
C GLY A 30 10.27 -27.78 8.16
N GLU A 31 10.29 -28.91 7.45
CA GLU A 31 9.21 -29.41 6.62
C GLU A 31 8.10 -29.96 7.54
N VAL A 32 6.93 -29.33 7.55
CA VAL A 32 5.70 -29.90 8.14
C VAL A 32 4.56 -29.72 7.15
N ASN A 33 4.16 -30.84 6.56
CA ASN A 33 2.95 -30.96 5.75
C ASN A 33 1.72 -30.72 6.62
N ASN A 34 0.81 -29.83 6.21
CA ASN A 34 -0.64 -29.99 6.41
C ASN A 34 -1.41 -29.00 5.53
N ALA A 35 -2.27 -29.54 4.69
CA ALA A 35 -3.23 -28.81 3.89
C ALA A 35 -4.37 -28.24 4.77
N ALA A 36 -4.97 -27.13 4.30
CA ALA A 36 -6.11 -26.37 4.81
C ALA A 36 -5.77 -25.15 5.69
N ASN A 37 -5.74 -23.97 5.08
CA ASN A 37 -6.85 -23.03 5.17
C ASN A 37 -6.67 -21.94 4.10
N ALA A 38 -7.75 -21.48 3.49
CA ALA A 38 -7.70 -20.32 2.61
C ALA A 38 -7.19 -19.14 3.43
N ASP A 39 -6.09 -18.58 2.95
CA ASP A 39 -5.30 -17.54 3.57
C ASP A 39 -6.16 -16.28 3.82
N GLU A 40 -6.73 -16.16 5.03
CA GLU A 40 -7.19 -14.87 5.57
C GLU A 40 -5.97 -14.05 6.02
N GLN A 41 -5.06 -13.80 5.08
CA GLN A 41 -3.95 -12.88 5.31
C GLN A 41 -4.52 -11.47 5.21
N MET A 42 -4.57 -10.79 6.36
CA MET A 42 -5.00 -9.41 6.46
C MET A 42 -4.24 -8.58 5.41
N PRO A 43 -4.94 -7.93 4.46
CA PRO A 43 -4.33 -7.22 3.36
C PRO A 43 -3.51 -6.09 3.94
N GLU A 44 -2.20 -6.22 3.75
CA GLU A 44 -1.25 -5.17 4.00
C GLU A 44 -1.68 -3.95 3.20
N ILE A 45 -1.82 -2.81 3.88
CA ILE A 45 -1.73 -1.55 3.15
C ILE A 45 -0.32 -1.52 2.59
N HIS A 46 -0.21 -1.67 1.29
CA HIS A 46 1.05 -1.56 0.59
C HIS A 46 1.70 -0.23 1.00
N LEU A 47 2.93 -0.26 1.53
CA LEU A 47 3.69 0.92 1.98
C LEU A 47 3.76 2.05 0.93
N ASN A 48 3.50 1.73 -0.34
CA ASN A 48 3.50 2.64 -1.48
C ASN A 48 2.08 3.04 -1.97
N ALA A 49 1.04 2.81 -1.17
CA ALA A 49 -0.32 3.20 -1.50
C ALA A 49 -0.64 4.63 -1.00
N THR A 50 -1.28 5.44 -1.84
CA THR A 50 -1.67 6.81 -1.51
C THR A 50 -3.13 6.88 -1.07
N PHE A 51 -3.39 7.44 0.12
CA PHE A 51 -4.77 7.70 0.56
C PHE A 51 -5.38 8.87 -0.21
N ILE A 52 -6.62 8.71 -0.66
CA ILE A 52 -7.40 9.76 -1.31
C ILE A 52 -8.65 10.04 -0.48
N SER A 53 -8.82 11.29 -0.06
CA SER A 53 -10.03 11.74 0.62
C SER A 53 -11.21 11.77 -0.35
N THR A 54 -12.34 11.22 0.07
CA THR A 54 -13.58 11.07 -0.72
C THR A 54 -14.80 11.19 0.23
N ASP A 55 -16.00 10.84 -0.24
CA ASP A 55 -17.22 10.70 0.55
C ASP A 55 -17.29 9.41 1.42
N GLY A 56 -16.24 8.58 1.42
CA GLY A 56 -16.15 7.41 2.27
C GLY A 56 -16.12 7.74 3.77
N ILE A 57 -16.65 6.84 4.60
CA ILE A 57 -16.73 7.03 6.06
C ILE A 57 -15.83 6.05 6.82
N MET A 58 -15.38 6.49 7.98
CA MET A 58 -14.61 5.65 8.89
C MET A 58 -15.49 4.53 9.46
N LYS A 59 -15.26 3.30 9.02
CA LYS A 59 -15.85 2.10 9.63
C LYS A 59 -14.72 1.20 10.14
N ARG A 60 -14.73 0.92 11.45
CA ARG A 60 -13.81 -0.06 12.04
C ARG A 60 -14.19 -1.48 11.63
N CYS A 61 -13.19 -2.34 11.50
CA CYS A 61 -13.38 -3.75 11.16
C CYS A 61 -12.29 -4.60 11.83
N THR A 62 -12.58 -5.89 11.92
CA THR A 62 -11.67 -6.95 12.37
C THR A 62 -11.47 -8.01 11.29
N SER A 63 -12.45 -8.17 10.40
CA SER A 63 -12.42 -9.12 9.27
C SER A 63 -12.98 -8.49 8.00
N HIS A 64 -12.77 -9.12 6.85
CA HIS A 64 -13.36 -8.69 5.58
C HIS A 64 -14.88 -8.68 5.58
N ALA A 65 -15.49 -9.63 6.30
CA ALA A 65 -16.94 -9.75 6.40
C ALA A 65 -17.58 -8.49 7.00
N ASP A 66 -16.88 -7.79 7.90
CA ASP A 66 -17.35 -6.54 8.51
C ASP A 66 -17.56 -5.41 7.47
N CYS A 67 -16.98 -5.53 6.27
CA CYS A 67 -17.05 -4.54 5.20
C CYS A 67 -18.01 -4.90 4.06
N TYR A 68 -18.71 -6.04 4.12
CA TYR A 68 -19.61 -6.50 3.06
C TYR A 68 -20.88 -5.64 2.88
N ASP A 69 -21.24 -4.86 3.90
CA ASP A 69 -22.29 -3.84 3.85
C ASP A 69 -21.81 -2.47 3.35
N MET A 70 -20.56 -2.39 2.88
CA MET A 70 -19.94 -1.19 2.33
C MET A 70 -19.74 -1.32 0.81
N ARG A 71 -19.58 -0.17 0.16
CA ARG A 71 -19.30 0.00 -1.27
C ARG A 71 -18.18 1.02 -1.44
N GLU A 72 -17.66 1.12 -2.65
CA GLU A 72 -16.77 2.20 -3.03
C GLU A 72 -17.35 3.58 -2.68
N PRO A 73 -16.53 4.61 -2.41
CA PRO A 73 -17.03 5.97 -2.30
C PRO A 73 -17.73 6.39 -3.60
N ILE A 74 -18.76 7.23 -3.52
CA ILE A 74 -19.49 7.74 -4.68
C ILE A 74 -18.54 8.45 -5.66
N ASP A 75 -17.52 9.14 -5.16
CA ASP A 75 -16.47 9.76 -5.99
C ASP A 75 -15.74 8.75 -6.90
N TRP A 76 -15.78 7.46 -6.55
CA TRP A 76 -15.13 6.38 -7.29
C TRP A 76 -16.13 5.44 -7.98
N CYS A 77 -17.43 5.75 -7.94
CA CYS A 77 -18.46 4.89 -8.52
C CYS A 77 -18.31 4.70 -10.05
N ARG A 78 -17.59 5.61 -10.70
CA ARG A 78 -17.04 5.42 -12.05
C ARG A 78 -15.56 5.78 -12.02
N LEU A 79 -14.72 4.85 -12.46
CA LEU A 79 -13.30 5.10 -12.63
C LEU A 79 -13.04 5.96 -13.87
N ALA A 80 -12.00 6.77 -13.82
CA ALA A 80 -11.47 7.45 -15.00
C ALA A 80 -10.78 6.44 -15.95
N ASP A 81 -10.58 6.82 -17.21
CA ASP A 81 -10.02 5.92 -18.25
C ASP A 81 -8.63 5.37 -17.89
N ASN A 82 -7.84 6.11 -17.11
CA ASN A 82 -6.52 5.70 -16.65
C ASN A 82 -6.54 4.94 -15.31
N GLN A 83 -7.72 4.59 -14.81
CA GLN A 83 -7.89 3.92 -13.52
C GLN A 83 -8.46 2.51 -13.69
N GLN A 84 -8.07 1.62 -12.78
CA GLN A 84 -8.60 0.27 -12.72
C GLN A 84 -8.77 -0.18 -11.28
N TRP A 85 -9.82 -0.96 -11.00
CA TRP A 85 -9.97 -1.61 -9.71
C TRP A 85 -8.84 -2.60 -9.46
N THR A 86 -8.52 -2.81 -8.19
CA THR A 86 -7.78 -4.00 -7.79
C THR A 86 -8.72 -5.22 -7.80
N ASP A 87 -8.23 -6.38 -7.40
CA ASP A 87 -8.99 -7.61 -7.28
C ASP A 87 -9.93 -7.64 -6.05
N LYS A 88 -9.89 -6.60 -5.21
CA LYS A 88 -10.65 -6.53 -3.96
C LYS A 88 -11.70 -5.44 -4.01
N GLY A 89 -12.93 -5.79 -3.58
CA GLY A 89 -13.91 -4.80 -3.17
C GLY A 89 -13.53 -4.15 -1.84
N CYS A 90 -14.52 -3.55 -1.18
CA CYS A 90 -14.36 -3.07 0.19
C CYS A 90 -13.92 -4.21 1.11
N HIS A 91 -12.78 -4.02 1.78
CA HIS A 91 -12.18 -5.01 2.65
C HIS A 91 -11.58 -4.36 3.89
N CYS A 92 -11.32 -5.17 4.90
CA CYS A 92 -10.67 -4.72 6.11
C CYS A 92 -9.15 -4.69 5.92
N ALA A 93 -8.55 -3.50 5.85
CA ALA A 93 -7.10 -3.35 5.75
C ALA A 93 -6.44 -3.32 7.14
N SER A 94 -5.10 -3.43 7.19
CA SER A 94 -4.30 -3.46 8.43
C SER A 94 -4.51 -2.26 9.37
N LEU A 95 -5.17 -1.19 8.93
CA LEU A 95 -5.57 -0.07 9.78
C LEU A 95 -6.87 -0.32 10.57
N ASN A 96 -7.41 -1.55 10.53
CA ASN A 96 -8.71 -1.93 11.09
C ASN A 96 -9.85 -1.06 10.55
N LYS A 97 -9.80 -0.74 9.25
CA LYS A 97 -10.75 0.13 8.55
C LYS A 97 -11.20 -0.49 7.25
N CYS A 98 -12.48 -0.29 6.91
CA CYS A 98 -12.99 -0.66 5.60
C CYS A 98 -12.48 0.30 4.52
N VAL A 99 -11.66 -0.22 3.62
CA VAL A 99 -11.08 0.53 2.50
C VAL A 99 -11.33 -0.19 1.19
N ILE A 100 -11.23 0.56 0.10
CA ILE A 100 -11.18 0.04 -1.25
C ILE A 100 -9.97 0.62 -1.97
N GLU A 101 -9.42 -0.16 -2.90
CA GLU A 101 -8.20 0.20 -3.63
C GLU A 101 -8.45 0.26 -5.14
N ARG A 102 -7.70 1.13 -5.80
CA ARG A 102 -7.60 1.20 -7.26
C ARG A 102 -6.17 1.49 -7.68
N LEU A 103 -5.84 1.21 -8.93
CA LEU A 103 -4.61 1.64 -9.57
C LEU A 103 -4.90 2.82 -10.50
N THR A 104 -4.05 3.84 -10.45
CA THR A 104 -4.06 4.98 -11.38
C THR A 104 -2.79 4.92 -12.23
N LYS A 105 -2.95 4.71 -13.53
CA LYS A 105 -1.85 4.70 -14.51
C LYS A 105 -1.33 6.13 -14.70
N LEU A 106 -0.01 6.30 -14.61
CA LEU A 106 0.70 7.56 -14.89
C LEU A 106 1.31 7.61 -16.31
N GLY A 107 1.03 6.59 -17.11
CA GLY A 107 1.58 6.37 -18.43
C GLY A 107 1.52 4.89 -18.77
N SER A 108 2.28 4.45 -19.77
CA SER A 108 2.25 3.05 -20.22
C SER A 108 2.97 2.07 -19.28
N VAL A 109 3.85 2.56 -18.40
CA VAL A 109 4.81 1.72 -17.66
C VAL A 109 4.62 1.79 -16.14
N SER A 110 3.92 2.80 -15.61
CA SER A 110 3.79 3.01 -14.17
C SER A 110 2.35 3.22 -13.73
N ALA A 111 2.05 2.73 -12.54
CA ALA A 111 0.77 2.93 -11.87
C ALA A 111 1.01 3.20 -10.38
N ILE A 112 0.20 4.08 -9.80
CA ILE A 112 0.14 4.32 -8.36
C ILE A 112 -1.06 3.56 -7.81
N ARG A 113 -0.87 2.88 -6.67
CA ARG A 113 -1.98 2.34 -5.90
C ARG A 113 -2.60 3.44 -5.03
N ASN A 114 -3.90 3.64 -5.17
CA ASN A 114 -4.66 4.55 -4.33
C ASN A 114 -5.66 3.77 -3.49
N TYR A 115 -5.93 4.25 -2.28
CA TYR A 115 -6.99 3.71 -1.43
C TYR A 115 -7.84 4.82 -0.84
N ALA A 116 -9.09 4.49 -0.56
CA ALA A 116 -10.06 5.39 0.06
C ALA A 116 -10.92 4.62 1.07
N LEU A 117 -11.58 5.34 1.97
CA LEU A 117 -12.58 4.76 2.86
C LEU A 117 -13.82 4.34 2.04
N CYS A 118 -14.50 3.30 2.49
CA CYS A 118 -15.74 2.84 1.86
C CYS A 118 -16.97 3.65 2.31
N ALA A 119 -18.05 3.62 1.51
CA ALA A 119 -19.34 4.23 1.81
C ALA A 119 -20.42 3.17 2.12
N PRO A 120 -21.45 3.46 2.94
CA PRO A 120 -22.49 2.49 3.27
C PRO A 120 -23.35 2.06 2.08
N LYS A 121 -23.54 0.75 1.89
CA LYS A 121 -24.32 0.18 0.77
C LYS A 121 -25.79 0.60 0.79
N LYS A 122 -26.39 0.79 1.97
CA LYS A 122 -27.84 1.05 2.15
C LYS A 122 -28.34 2.26 1.34
N SER A 123 -27.50 3.27 1.15
CA SER A 123 -27.84 4.51 0.43
C SER A 123 -26.99 4.71 -0.82
N TRP A 124 -26.23 3.69 -1.23
CA TRP A 124 -25.26 3.83 -2.29
C TRP A 124 -25.94 3.82 -3.65
N LYS A 125 -25.76 4.90 -4.42
CA LYS A 125 -26.20 5.00 -5.81
C LYS A 125 -25.20 5.86 -6.57
N CYS A 126 -24.62 5.30 -7.63
CA CYS A 126 -23.78 6.08 -8.53
C CYS A 126 -24.66 7.11 -9.28
N PRO A 127 -24.44 8.43 -9.12
CA PRO A 127 -25.22 9.46 -9.81
C PRO A 127 -25.15 9.28 -11.33
N PRO A 128 -26.12 9.76 -12.14
CA PRO A 128 -26.00 9.71 -13.60
C PRO A 128 -24.70 10.38 -14.05
N SER A 129 -24.08 9.90 -15.13
CA SER A 129 -22.94 10.60 -15.72
C SER A 129 -23.45 11.95 -16.24
N THR A 130 -23.07 13.06 -15.59
CA THR A 130 -23.29 14.39 -16.15
C THR A 130 -22.34 14.55 -17.32
N ARG A 131 -22.76 14.08 -18.50
CA ARG A 131 -22.15 14.48 -19.76
C ARG A 131 -22.58 15.93 -19.95
N PHE A 132 -21.71 16.87 -19.60
CA PHE A 132 -21.85 18.24 -20.09
C PHE A 132 -21.72 18.14 -21.61
N VAL A 133 -22.85 18.29 -22.30
CA VAL A 133 -22.95 18.41 -23.76
C VAL A 133 -22.57 19.83 -24.13
#